data_AF-A0A435Z099-F1
#
_entry.id   AF-A0A435Z099-F1
#
_cell.length_a   1.000
_cell.length_b   1.000
_cell.length_c   1.000
_cell.angle_alpha   90.00
_cell.angle_beta   90.00
_cell.angle_gamma   90.00
#
_symmetry.space_group_name_H-M   'P 1'
#
loop_
_entity.id
_entity.type
_entity.pdbx_description
1 polymer ?
#
loop_
_entity_poly.entity_id
_entity_poly.type
_entity_poly.pdbx_seq_one_letter_code
_entity_poly.pdbx_strand_id
1 'polypeptide(L)'
;MTRRIRLIADDYGLAPGVSAAILDLLDRGRLTGTSCMTGFPEWEAEAERIKPLCGRAAVGLHLTLTDQPAVTGRSSLAPEGRLPPLRALALPVLRGRIDERHVHAELDAQYSRFVEALGRRPDFVDGHQHVHFLPVVRTWLRARFPEGADRPALRGGPALAAGSKVAAIAALAAGFNRSMQRAGFIVFQPLAGIYDWRQPEKFTAVLQAAVEGLPEQGLFMCHPGHVDETLRARDTMQAVREVEFAALASDAFGASLARANVAIMDGRG
;
A
#
# COMPACT_ATOMS: atom_id res chain seq x y z
N MET A 1 22.55 -8.85 -17.15
CA MET A 1 21.14 -8.40 -17.27
C MET A 1 20.93 -7.32 -16.21
N THR A 2 20.20 -6.24 -16.53
CA THR A 2 19.84 -5.21 -15.55
C THR A 2 18.76 -5.76 -14.62
N ARG A 3 18.98 -5.65 -13.30
CA ARG A 3 18.01 -6.13 -12.31
C ARG A 3 16.86 -5.13 -12.19
N ARG A 4 15.61 -5.61 -12.15
CA ARG A 4 14.43 -4.76 -12.05
C ARG A 4 13.75 -4.94 -10.71
N ILE A 5 13.37 -3.84 -10.08
CA ILE A 5 12.67 -3.83 -8.78
C ILE A 5 11.39 -3.00 -8.86
N ARG A 6 10.43 -3.29 -7.99
CA ARG A 6 9.20 -2.52 -7.83
C ARG A 6 9.40 -1.46 -6.77
N LEU A 7 9.12 -0.21 -7.09
CA LEU A 7 8.97 0.87 -6.11
C LEU A 7 7.52 1.32 -6.10
N ILE A 8 6.83 1.10 -4.98
CA ILE A 8 5.40 1.39 -4.87
C ILE A 8 5.20 2.41 -3.76
N ALA A 9 4.52 3.50 -4.10
CA ALA A 9 4.09 4.50 -3.12
C ALA A 9 2.73 4.12 -2.55
N ASP A 10 2.60 4.12 -1.24
CA ASP A 10 1.33 3.93 -0.55
C ASP A 10 0.56 5.26 -0.42
N ASP A 11 -0.70 5.16 -0.03
CA ASP A 11 -1.56 6.27 0.39
C ASP A 11 -2.00 7.26 -0.72
N TYR A 12 -2.05 6.86 -2.00
CA TYR A 12 -2.66 7.70 -3.02
C TYR A 12 -4.14 7.95 -2.70
N GLY A 13 -4.61 9.20 -2.76
CA GLY A 13 -5.96 9.58 -2.33
C GLY A 13 -6.10 9.91 -0.83
N LEU A 14 -5.03 9.78 -0.02
CA LEU A 14 -5.04 10.21 1.38
C LEU A 14 -5.25 11.72 1.53
N ALA A 15 -4.53 12.50 0.73
CA ALA A 15 -4.59 13.97 0.69
C ALA A 15 -4.10 14.49 -0.67
N PRO A 16 -4.56 15.66 -1.15
CA PRO A 16 -4.16 16.21 -2.45
C PRO A 16 -2.64 16.34 -2.62
N GLY A 17 -1.91 16.77 -1.59
CA GLY A 17 -0.45 16.91 -1.58
C GLY A 17 0.29 15.58 -1.62
N VAL A 18 -0.29 14.51 -1.04
CA VAL A 18 0.23 13.14 -1.18
C VAL A 18 0.03 12.64 -2.60
N SER A 19 -1.19 12.75 -3.14
CA SER A 19 -1.49 12.36 -4.50
C SER A 19 -0.63 13.10 -5.54
N ALA A 20 -0.44 14.41 -5.38
CA ALA A 20 0.38 15.21 -6.29
C ALA A 20 1.85 14.75 -6.32
N ALA A 21 2.44 14.49 -5.15
CA ALA A 21 3.81 13.99 -5.05
C ALA A 21 3.98 12.61 -5.72
N ILE A 22 3.00 11.72 -5.54
CA ILE A 22 3.00 10.39 -6.14
C ILE A 22 2.90 10.48 -7.67
N LEU A 23 2.01 11.31 -8.21
CA LEU A 23 1.88 11.52 -9.66
C LEU A 23 3.18 12.08 -10.27
N ASP A 24 3.81 13.06 -9.61
CA ASP A 24 5.10 13.61 -10.06
C ASP A 24 6.19 12.52 -10.13
N LEU A 25 6.29 11.67 -9.10
CA LEU A 25 7.26 10.58 -9.10
C LEU A 25 6.95 9.48 -10.13
N LEU A 26 5.68 9.22 -10.43
CA LEU A 26 5.27 8.31 -11.51
C LEU A 26 5.64 8.88 -12.88
N ASP A 27 5.38 10.16 -13.13
CA ASP A 27 5.71 10.82 -14.40
C ASP A 27 7.23 10.88 -14.64
N ARG A 28 8.02 11.01 -13.57
CA ARG A 28 9.49 10.93 -13.61
C ARG A 28 10.04 9.51 -13.77
N GLY A 29 9.18 8.48 -13.79
CA GLY A 29 9.61 7.08 -13.83
C GLY A 29 10.39 6.62 -12.59
N ARG A 30 10.16 7.28 -11.44
CA ARG A 30 10.79 6.94 -10.16
C ARG A 30 10.03 5.85 -9.39
N LEU A 31 8.77 5.63 -9.76
CA LEU A 31 7.90 4.63 -9.16
C LEU A 31 7.40 3.65 -10.23
N THR A 32 7.23 2.40 -9.81
CA THR A 32 6.51 1.36 -10.56
C THR A 32 5.01 1.56 -10.50
N GLY A 33 4.51 2.06 -9.37
CA GLY A 33 3.09 2.16 -9.12
C GLY A 33 2.73 2.78 -7.78
N THR A 34 1.44 2.75 -7.47
CA THR A 34 0.90 3.22 -6.19
C THR A 34 -0.36 2.44 -5.81
N SER A 35 -0.69 2.43 -4.51
CA SER A 35 -1.95 1.88 -4.01
C SER A 35 -2.88 2.99 -3.48
N CYS A 36 -4.16 2.86 -3.83
CA CYS A 36 -5.16 3.91 -3.68
C CYS A 36 -6.06 3.68 -2.46
N MET A 37 -6.19 4.70 -1.61
CA MET A 37 -7.15 4.77 -0.51
C MET A 37 -8.48 5.33 -1.01
N THR A 38 -9.48 4.47 -1.17
CA THR A 38 -10.74 4.84 -1.81
C THR A 38 -11.79 5.37 -0.84
N GLY A 39 -11.51 5.36 0.46
CA GLY A 39 -12.48 5.71 1.50
C GLY A 39 -12.69 7.21 1.72
N PHE A 40 -11.82 8.07 1.17
CA PHE A 40 -11.94 9.51 1.36
C PHE A 40 -12.90 10.17 0.34
N PRO A 41 -13.54 11.30 0.70
CA PRO A 41 -14.46 12.02 -0.18
C PRO A 41 -13.82 12.54 -1.48
N GLU A 42 -12.50 12.76 -1.49
CA GLU A 42 -11.78 13.24 -2.66
C GLU A 42 -11.45 12.13 -3.67
N TRP A 43 -11.72 10.86 -3.35
CA TRP A 43 -11.31 9.72 -4.16
C TRP A 43 -11.76 9.84 -5.62
N GLU A 44 -12.99 10.28 -5.90
CA GLU A 44 -13.49 10.41 -7.27
C GLU A 44 -12.64 11.38 -8.11
N ALA A 45 -12.25 12.52 -7.53
CA ALA A 45 -11.39 13.49 -8.20
C ALA A 45 -9.96 12.96 -8.36
N GLU A 46 -9.42 12.30 -7.34
CA GLU A 46 -8.09 11.69 -7.37
C GLU A 46 -8.03 10.51 -8.34
N ALA A 47 -9.10 9.75 -8.50
CA ALA A 47 -9.21 8.66 -9.46
C ALA A 47 -9.12 9.18 -10.90
N GLU A 48 -9.80 10.27 -11.24
CA GLU A 48 -9.72 10.88 -12.57
C GLU A 48 -8.30 11.37 -12.90
N ARG A 49 -7.53 11.81 -11.90
CA ARG A 49 -6.12 12.21 -12.07
C ARG A 49 -5.18 11.04 -12.36
N ILE A 50 -5.38 9.87 -11.74
CA ILE A 50 -4.49 8.70 -11.92
C ILE A 50 -4.91 7.79 -13.07
N LYS A 51 -6.18 7.84 -13.50
CA LYS A 51 -6.73 7.03 -14.58
C LYS A 51 -5.89 7.04 -15.87
N PRO A 52 -5.30 8.17 -16.34
CA PRO A 52 -4.42 8.17 -17.51
C PRO A 52 -3.11 7.39 -17.35
N LEU A 53 -2.71 7.08 -16.12
CA LEU A 53 -1.50 6.29 -15.81
C LEU A 53 -1.78 4.79 -15.72
N CYS A 54 -3.05 4.37 -15.70
CA CYS A 54 -3.41 2.95 -15.70
C CYS A 54 -2.82 2.24 -16.93
N GLY A 55 -2.12 1.13 -16.71
CA GLY A 55 -1.40 0.38 -17.75
C GLY A 55 0.00 0.90 -18.08
N ARG A 56 0.36 2.12 -17.61
CA ARG A 56 1.75 2.63 -17.58
C ARG A 56 2.38 2.40 -16.21
N ALA A 57 1.60 2.57 -15.16
CA ALA A 57 1.95 2.32 -13.76
C ALA A 57 1.01 1.28 -13.16
N ALA A 58 1.49 0.55 -12.15
CA ALA A 58 0.66 -0.38 -11.39
C ALA A 58 -0.22 0.42 -10.43
N VAL A 59 -1.54 0.32 -10.58
CA VAL A 59 -2.51 1.04 -9.74
C VAL A 59 -3.28 0.03 -8.91
N GLY A 60 -2.94 -0.05 -7.63
CA GLY A 60 -3.49 -1.00 -6.67
C GLY A 60 -4.54 -0.41 -5.75
N LEU A 61 -5.24 -1.27 -5.01
CA LEU A 61 -6.16 -0.90 -3.94
C LEU A 61 -5.46 -0.99 -2.58
N HIS A 62 -5.44 0.12 -1.84
CA HIS A 62 -4.91 0.22 -0.48
C HIS A 62 -6.04 0.05 0.54
N LEU A 63 -6.26 -1.18 1.00
CA LEU A 63 -7.34 -1.46 1.94
C LEU A 63 -7.13 -0.74 3.26
N THR A 64 -8.19 -0.11 3.76
CA THR A 64 -8.21 0.66 4.99
C THR A 64 -9.12 0.01 6.02
N LEU A 65 -8.61 -0.25 7.22
CA LEU A 65 -9.44 -0.72 8.36
C LEU A 65 -9.14 0.07 9.64
N THR A 66 -8.42 1.21 9.55
CA THR A 66 -7.88 1.87 10.73
C THR A 66 -7.85 3.40 10.64
N ASP A 67 -8.48 4.08 11.58
CA ASP A 67 -8.41 5.53 11.75
C ASP A 67 -8.99 6.40 10.61
N GLN A 68 -9.37 5.85 9.44
CA GLN A 68 -10.06 6.58 8.37
C GLN A 68 -11.60 6.63 8.56
N PRO A 69 -12.33 7.53 7.87
CA PRO A 69 -13.78 7.42 7.75
C PRO A 69 -14.19 6.05 7.19
N ALA A 70 -15.26 5.45 7.72
CA ALA A 70 -15.79 4.20 7.19
C ALA A 70 -16.69 4.50 5.98
N VAL A 71 -16.44 3.83 4.85
CA VAL A 71 -17.25 3.98 3.64
C VAL A 71 -18.69 3.54 3.88
N THR A 72 -18.86 2.48 4.68
CA THR A 72 -20.17 1.93 5.05
C THR A 72 -20.90 2.70 6.15
N GLY A 73 -20.28 3.76 6.70
CA GLY A 73 -20.84 4.53 7.81
C GLY A 73 -20.83 3.79 9.15
N ARG A 74 -21.88 3.97 9.96
CA ARG A 74 -21.94 3.41 11.32
C ARG A 74 -22.20 1.90 11.31
N SER A 75 -21.34 1.14 12.00
CA SER A 75 -21.43 -0.33 12.12
C SER A 75 -20.73 -0.83 13.37
N SER A 76 -20.67 -2.15 13.61
CA SER A 76 -19.84 -2.68 14.73
C SER A 76 -18.34 -2.46 14.51
N LEU A 77 -17.89 -2.27 13.27
CA LEU A 77 -16.51 -1.92 12.95
C LEU A 77 -16.24 -0.45 13.24
N ALA A 78 -17.18 0.42 12.90
CA ALA A 78 -17.07 1.87 13.04
C ALA A 78 -18.31 2.46 13.73
N PRO A 79 -18.46 2.31 15.06
CA PRO A 79 -19.68 2.76 15.77
C PRO A 79 -20.00 4.24 15.56
N GLU A 80 -18.95 5.07 15.45
CA GLU A 80 -19.05 6.51 15.22
C GLU A 80 -18.83 6.91 13.74
N GLY A 81 -18.85 5.95 12.81
CA GLY A 81 -18.57 6.21 11.39
C GLY A 81 -17.08 6.41 11.07
N ARG A 82 -16.19 6.16 12.04
CA ARG A 82 -14.73 6.15 11.89
C ARG A 82 -14.17 4.77 12.24
N LEU A 83 -13.25 4.28 11.42
CA LEU A 83 -12.56 3.01 11.61
C LEU A 83 -11.69 3.04 12.88
N PRO A 84 -11.54 1.92 13.59
CA PRO A 84 -10.86 1.87 14.88
C PRO A 84 -9.33 1.90 14.70
N PRO A 85 -8.54 2.31 15.70
CA PRO A 85 -7.09 2.15 15.62
C PRO A 85 -6.70 0.67 15.54
N LEU A 86 -5.58 0.32 14.89
CA LEU A 86 -5.16 -1.07 14.65
C LEU A 86 -5.21 -1.97 15.89
N ARG A 87 -4.77 -1.44 17.04
CA ARG A 87 -4.75 -2.16 18.33
C ARG A 87 -6.15 -2.61 18.81
N ALA A 88 -7.21 -1.99 18.30
CA ALA A 88 -8.60 -2.27 18.64
C ALA A 88 -9.32 -3.12 17.57
N LEU A 89 -8.61 -3.66 16.58
CA LEU A 89 -9.22 -4.39 15.46
C LEU A 89 -9.15 -5.92 15.63
N ALA A 90 -7.95 -6.49 15.67
CA ALA A 90 -7.75 -7.94 15.51
C ALA A 90 -8.43 -8.78 16.62
N LEU A 91 -8.23 -8.42 17.88
CA LEU A 91 -8.74 -9.19 19.01
C LEU A 91 -10.28 -9.05 19.18
N PRO A 92 -10.89 -7.87 19.00
CA PRO A 92 -12.34 -7.75 18.96
C PRO A 92 -13.01 -8.54 17.82
N VAL A 93 -12.43 -8.59 16.62
CA VAL A 93 -12.95 -9.43 15.52
C VAL A 93 -12.89 -10.91 15.92
N LEU A 94 -11.74 -11.38 16.42
CA LEU A 94 -11.60 -12.78 16.86
C LEU A 94 -12.57 -13.17 17.98
N ARG A 95 -12.92 -12.21 18.86
CA ARG A 95 -13.88 -12.40 19.95
C ARG A 95 -15.34 -12.16 19.54
N GLY A 96 -15.62 -11.92 18.26
CA GLY A 96 -16.96 -11.63 17.74
C GLY A 96 -17.57 -10.30 18.23
N ARG A 97 -16.77 -9.40 18.80
CA ARG A 97 -17.22 -8.06 19.23
C ARG A 97 -17.35 -7.09 18.06
N ILE A 98 -16.58 -7.33 17.01
CA ILE A 98 -16.76 -6.71 15.69
C ILE A 98 -17.26 -7.83 14.78
N ASP A 99 -18.46 -7.67 14.21
CA ASP A 99 -19.02 -8.62 13.26
C ASP A 99 -18.17 -8.63 11.99
N GLU A 100 -17.71 -9.81 11.59
CA GLU A 100 -16.94 -10.03 10.37
C GLU A 100 -17.69 -9.52 9.13
N ARG A 101 -19.02 -9.59 9.11
CA ARG A 101 -19.85 -9.08 8.00
C ARG A 101 -19.70 -7.57 7.81
N HIS A 102 -19.53 -6.80 8.88
CA HIS A 102 -19.27 -5.36 8.78
C HIS A 102 -17.86 -5.07 8.26
N VAL A 103 -16.89 -5.94 8.57
CA VAL A 103 -15.54 -5.83 7.99
C VAL A 103 -15.57 -6.12 6.50
N HIS A 104 -16.23 -7.20 6.07
CA HIS A 104 -16.33 -7.56 4.65
C HIS A 104 -17.12 -6.51 3.86
N ALA A 105 -18.23 -6.00 4.41
CA ALA A 105 -19.00 -4.92 3.78
C ALA A 105 -18.15 -3.66 3.56
N GLU A 106 -17.30 -3.30 4.52
CA GLU A 106 -16.39 -2.16 4.38
C GLU A 106 -15.34 -2.39 3.28
N LEU A 107 -14.75 -3.59 3.22
CA LEU A 107 -13.78 -3.95 2.18
C LEU A 107 -14.43 -4.01 0.78
N ASP A 108 -15.65 -4.53 0.69
CA ASP A 108 -16.43 -4.55 -0.55
C ASP A 108 -16.78 -3.14 -1.02
N ALA A 109 -17.11 -2.23 -0.10
CA ALA A 109 -17.40 -0.84 -0.43
C ALA A 109 -16.15 -0.11 -0.94
N GLN A 110 -15.00 -0.30 -0.30
CA GLN A 110 -13.71 0.25 -0.77
C GLN A 110 -13.33 -0.28 -2.15
N TYR A 111 -13.49 -1.59 -2.38
CA TYR A 111 -13.24 -2.21 -3.67
C TYR A 111 -14.19 -1.68 -4.75
N SER A 112 -15.49 -1.55 -4.44
CA SER A 112 -16.49 -1.07 -5.39
C SER A 112 -16.19 0.38 -5.80
N ARG A 113 -15.86 1.26 -4.84
CA ARG A 113 -15.40 2.63 -5.12
C ARG A 113 -14.18 2.68 -6.02
N PHE A 114 -13.24 1.75 -5.89
CA PHE A 114 -12.09 1.65 -6.80
C PHE A 114 -12.54 1.33 -8.23
N VAL A 115 -13.33 0.27 -8.39
CA VAL A 115 -13.77 -0.22 -9.71
C VAL A 115 -14.68 0.78 -10.40
N GLU A 116 -15.60 1.41 -9.67
CA GLU A 116 -16.52 2.41 -10.20
C GLU A 116 -15.77 3.65 -10.73
N ALA A 117 -14.81 4.17 -9.96
CA ALA A 117 -14.10 5.38 -10.36
C ALA A 117 -13.11 5.15 -11.51
N LEU A 118 -12.39 4.02 -11.50
CA LEU A 118 -11.36 3.72 -12.51
C LEU A 118 -11.87 2.91 -13.69
N GLY A 119 -13.06 2.31 -13.60
CA GLY A 119 -13.63 1.44 -14.63
C GLY A 119 -12.88 0.11 -14.81
N ARG A 120 -12.02 -0.26 -13.86
CA ARG A 120 -11.15 -1.44 -13.93
C ARG A 120 -10.86 -2.01 -12.55
N ARG A 121 -10.41 -3.27 -12.52
CA ARG A 121 -9.92 -3.94 -11.30
C ARG A 121 -8.54 -3.43 -10.90
N PRO A 122 -8.17 -3.48 -9.61
CA PRO A 122 -6.83 -3.10 -9.17
C PRO A 122 -5.78 -4.08 -9.71
N ASP A 123 -4.59 -3.58 -10.03
CA ASP A 123 -3.45 -4.40 -10.46
C ASP A 123 -2.92 -5.25 -9.29
N PHE A 124 -2.98 -4.69 -8.08
CA PHE A 124 -2.59 -5.36 -6.86
C PHE A 124 -3.40 -4.87 -5.66
N VAL A 125 -3.37 -5.62 -4.56
CA VAL A 125 -3.98 -5.26 -3.28
C VAL A 125 -2.93 -5.33 -2.17
N ASP A 126 -2.93 -4.30 -1.34
CA ASP A 126 -2.23 -4.23 -0.08
C ASP A 126 -3.16 -3.62 0.99
N GLY A 127 -2.62 -3.03 2.05
CA GLY A 127 -3.48 -2.36 3.02
C GLY A 127 -2.70 -1.51 4.00
N HIS A 128 -3.33 -0.42 4.39
CA HIS A 128 -2.82 0.56 5.33
C HIS A 128 -2.47 -0.13 6.65
N GLN A 129 -1.30 0.18 7.20
CA GLN A 129 -0.75 -0.51 8.38
C GLN A 129 -0.71 -2.05 8.24
N HIS A 130 -0.64 -2.56 7.01
CA HIS A 130 -0.60 -3.98 6.66
C HIS A 130 -1.83 -4.79 7.08
N VAL A 131 -3.02 -4.17 7.15
CA VAL A 131 -4.27 -4.83 7.56
C VAL A 131 -4.66 -6.02 6.67
N HIS A 132 -4.19 -6.09 5.43
CA HIS A 132 -4.41 -7.23 4.53
C HIS A 132 -3.85 -8.56 5.06
N PHE A 133 -2.92 -8.51 6.02
CA PHE A 133 -2.44 -9.71 6.72
C PHE A 133 -3.39 -10.22 7.81
N LEU A 134 -4.43 -9.48 8.21
CA LEU A 134 -5.38 -9.93 9.23
C LEU A 134 -6.20 -11.13 8.73
N PRO A 135 -6.50 -12.14 9.58
CA PRO A 135 -7.25 -13.32 9.17
C PRO A 135 -8.58 -13.01 8.48
N VAL A 136 -9.33 -12.03 8.98
CA VAL A 136 -10.61 -11.60 8.40
C VAL A 136 -10.45 -11.08 6.96
N VAL A 137 -9.37 -10.32 6.69
CA VAL A 137 -9.08 -9.80 5.35
C VAL A 137 -8.58 -10.92 4.42
N ARG A 138 -7.80 -11.88 4.94
CA ARG A 138 -7.41 -13.07 4.17
C ARG A 138 -8.61 -13.91 3.73
N THR A 139 -9.64 -14.01 4.57
CA THR A 139 -10.90 -14.68 4.22
C THR A 139 -11.63 -13.89 3.14
N TRP A 140 -11.76 -12.58 3.30
CA TRP A 140 -12.36 -11.71 2.29
C TRP A 140 -11.63 -11.79 0.94
N LEU A 141 -10.30 -11.71 0.90
CA LEU A 141 -9.50 -11.80 -0.34
C LEU A 141 -9.80 -13.10 -1.11
N ARG A 142 -9.83 -14.25 -0.42
CA ARG A 142 -10.10 -15.56 -1.03
C ARG A 142 -11.53 -15.67 -1.54
N ALA A 143 -12.50 -15.10 -0.81
CA ALA A 143 -13.90 -15.11 -1.22
C ALA A 143 -14.15 -14.16 -2.42
N ARG A 144 -13.53 -12.98 -2.41
CA ARG A 144 -13.70 -11.95 -3.44
C ARG A 144 -13.07 -12.33 -4.77
N PHE A 145 -11.94 -13.05 -4.74
CA PHE A 145 -11.17 -13.46 -5.92
C PHE A 145 -10.99 -15.00 -5.96
N PRO A 146 -12.06 -15.75 -6.27
CA PRO A 146 -12.02 -17.22 -6.31
C PRO A 146 -11.13 -17.78 -7.42
N GLU A 147 -10.93 -19.09 -7.44
CA GLU A 147 -10.13 -19.79 -8.46
C GLU A 147 -10.68 -19.61 -9.88
N GLY A 148 -9.77 -19.36 -10.82
CA GLY A 148 -10.09 -19.02 -12.21
C GLY A 148 -10.52 -17.56 -12.45
N ALA A 149 -10.67 -16.73 -11.41
CA ALA A 149 -10.92 -15.31 -11.60
C ALA A 149 -9.65 -14.55 -12.03
N ASP A 150 -9.84 -13.43 -12.72
CA ASP A 150 -8.79 -12.42 -12.89
C ASP A 150 -8.48 -11.77 -11.52
N ARG A 151 -7.29 -12.06 -10.99
CA ARG A 151 -6.89 -11.71 -9.61
C ARG A 151 -5.87 -10.58 -9.60
N PRO A 152 -6.02 -9.62 -8.68
CA PRO A 152 -4.91 -8.71 -8.38
C PRO A 152 -3.74 -9.50 -7.79
N ALA A 153 -2.52 -9.03 -8.00
CA ALA A 153 -1.40 -9.45 -7.18
C ALA A 153 -1.58 -8.99 -5.72
N LEU A 154 -0.88 -9.59 -4.76
CA LEU A 154 -0.92 -9.18 -3.36
C LEU A 154 0.45 -8.76 -2.89
N ARG A 155 0.53 -7.70 -2.09
CA ARG A 155 1.77 -7.40 -1.35
C ARG A 155 2.05 -8.51 -0.34
N GLY A 156 3.24 -9.10 -0.42
CA GLY A 156 3.68 -10.14 0.51
C GLY A 156 4.25 -9.59 1.80
N GLY A 157 4.49 -10.50 2.75
CA GLY A 157 5.18 -10.22 3.99
C GLY A 157 6.61 -9.68 3.79
N PRO A 158 7.15 -8.98 4.80
CA PRO A 158 8.48 -8.39 4.74
C PRO A 158 9.57 -9.46 4.58
N ALA A 159 10.69 -9.08 3.96
CA ALA A 159 11.94 -9.81 4.16
C ALA A 159 12.24 -9.89 5.67
N LEU A 160 12.84 -11.00 6.11
CA LEU A 160 13.41 -11.07 7.45
C LEU A 160 14.53 -10.03 7.54
N ALA A 161 14.25 -8.92 8.22
CA ALA A 161 15.18 -7.84 8.51
C ALA A 161 15.16 -7.50 10.00
N ALA A 162 16.19 -6.77 10.46
CA ALA A 162 16.30 -6.36 11.85
C ALA A 162 15.29 -5.25 12.21
N GLY A 163 14.75 -5.29 13.42
CA GLY A 163 13.92 -4.23 13.99
C GLY A 163 12.55 -4.70 14.49
N SER A 164 12.08 -4.11 15.59
CA SER A 164 10.83 -4.49 16.26
C SER A 164 9.60 -4.31 15.36
N LYS A 165 9.56 -3.26 14.53
CA LYS A 165 8.47 -3.00 13.59
C LYS A 165 8.38 -4.06 12.50
N VAL A 166 9.53 -4.44 11.90
CA VAL A 166 9.60 -5.52 10.90
C VAL A 166 9.15 -6.84 11.54
N ALA A 167 9.61 -7.15 12.75
CA ALA A 167 9.22 -8.36 13.47
C ALA A 167 7.71 -8.42 13.74
N ALA A 168 7.09 -7.31 14.14
CA ALA A 168 5.65 -7.23 14.36
C ALA A 168 4.86 -7.48 13.06
N ILE A 169 5.28 -6.87 11.95
CA ILE A 169 4.64 -7.07 10.64
C ILE A 169 4.87 -8.50 10.15
N ALA A 170 6.07 -9.06 10.32
CA ALA A 170 6.38 -10.44 9.95
C ALA A 170 5.52 -11.46 10.74
N ALA A 171 5.31 -11.21 12.03
CA ALA A 171 4.40 -12.01 12.86
C ALA A 171 2.95 -11.91 12.35
N LEU A 172 2.48 -10.71 12.03
CA LEU A 172 1.15 -10.51 11.44
C LEU A 172 1.01 -11.21 10.08
N ALA A 173 2.05 -11.15 9.25
CA ALA A 173 2.13 -11.77 7.93
C ALA A 173 2.36 -13.29 7.97
N ALA A 174 2.51 -13.90 9.16
CA ALA A 174 2.84 -15.31 9.28
C ALA A 174 1.84 -16.19 8.50
N GLY A 175 2.38 -17.02 7.60
CA GLY A 175 1.62 -17.90 6.72
C GLY A 175 0.86 -17.21 5.58
N PHE A 176 0.86 -15.88 5.47
CA PHE A 176 0.14 -15.14 4.43
C PHE A 176 0.60 -15.54 3.02
N ASN A 177 1.88 -15.36 2.70
CA ASN A 177 2.41 -15.61 1.35
C ASN A 177 2.07 -17.03 0.89
N ARG A 178 2.40 -18.05 1.70
CA ARG A 178 2.10 -19.45 1.37
C ARG A 178 0.61 -19.72 1.20
N SER A 179 -0.23 -19.15 2.07
CA SER A 179 -1.69 -19.35 2.01
C SER A 179 -2.28 -18.73 0.75
N MET A 180 -1.90 -17.50 0.42
CA MET A 180 -2.41 -16.80 -0.76
C MET A 180 -1.86 -17.39 -2.07
N GLN A 181 -0.59 -17.81 -2.09
CA GLN A 181 -0.02 -18.51 -3.25
C GLN A 181 -0.72 -19.84 -3.51
N ARG A 182 -1.05 -20.62 -2.47
CA ARG A 182 -1.86 -21.84 -2.61
C ARG A 182 -3.28 -21.55 -3.10
N ALA A 183 -3.82 -20.39 -2.78
CA ALA A 183 -5.08 -19.91 -3.34
C ALA A 183 -4.94 -19.35 -4.75
N GLY A 184 -3.74 -19.36 -5.37
CA GLY A 184 -3.50 -18.95 -6.75
C GLY A 184 -3.26 -17.45 -6.97
N PHE A 185 -2.94 -16.69 -5.91
CA PHE A 185 -2.51 -15.30 -6.05
C PHE A 185 -1.02 -15.19 -6.38
N ILE A 186 -0.68 -14.23 -7.25
CA ILE A 186 0.69 -13.72 -7.34
C ILE A 186 0.95 -12.90 -6.07
N VAL A 187 2.10 -13.12 -5.44
CA VAL A 187 2.49 -12.38 -4.24
C VAL A 187 3.82 -11.68 -4.50
N PHE A 188 3.82 -10.35 -4.39
CA PHE A 188 5.02 -9.52 -4.51
C PHE A 188 5.90 -9.72 -3.28
N GLN A 189 7.07 -10.30 -3.47
CA GLN A 189 8.00 -10.60 -2.39
C GLN A 189 9.46 -10.56 -2.88
N PRO A 190 10.43 -10.27 -1.99
CA PRO A 190 10.20 -9.78 -0.63
C PRO A 190 9.74 -8.31 -0.59
N LEU A 191 9.06 -7.93 0.49
CA LEU A 191 8.76 -6.53 0.83
C LEU A 191 9.93 -5.92 1.64
N ALA A 192 10.39 -4.75 1.20
CA ALA A 192 11.33 -3.86 1.88
C ALA A 192 10.72 -2.45 2.05
N GLY A 193 11.49 -1.51 2.61
CA GLY A 193 11.02 -0.13 2.86
C GLY A 193 10.32 0.07 4.20
N ILE A 194 10.38 -0.92 5.09
CA ILE A 194 9.86 -0.79 6.46
C ILE A 194 10.97 -0.24 7.36
N TYR A 195 10.71 0.92 7.93
CA TYR A 195 11.57 1.55 8.94
C TYR A 195 10.73 2.34 9.95
N ASP A 196 11.39 2.84 10.99
CA ASP A 196 10.78 3.79 11.92
C ASP A 196 10.78 5.18 11.30
N TRP A 197 9.62 5.60 10.81
CA TRP A 197 9.43 6.88 10.14
C TRP A 197 9.67 8.10 11.06
N ARG A 198 9.73 7.89 12.39
CA ARG A 198 10.15 8.92 13.36
C ARG A 198 11.64 9.27 13.23
N GLN A 199 12.38 8.47 12.47
CA GLN A 199 13.79 8.64 12.15
C GLN A 199 13.91 8.82 10.63
N PRO A 200 13.38 9.93 10.06
CA PRO A 200 13.30 10.14 8.61
C PRO A 200 14.67 10.13 7.92
N GLU A 201 15.74 10.49 8.63
CA GLU A 201 17.13 10.43 8.15
C GLU A 201 17.58 9.02 7.74
N LYS A 202 16.89 7.97 8.21
CA LYS A 202 17.17 6.58 7.84
C LYS A 202 16.67 6.20 6.46
N PHE A 203 15.74 6.97 5.87
CA PHE A 203 15.08 6.60 4.62
C PHE A 203 16.09 6.35 3.49
N THR A 204 17.01 7.27 3.25
CA THR A 204 18.00 7.15 2.17
C THR A 204 18.87 5.91 2.32
N ALA A 205 19.28 5.57 3.55
CA ALA A 205 20.07 4.36 3.81
C ALA A 205 19.26 3.08 3.55
N VAL A 206 17.98 3.07 3.95
CA VAL A 206 17.06 1.95 3.70
C VAL A 206 16.78 1.79 2.20
N LEU A 207 16.59 2.88 1.47
CA LEU A 207 16.42 2.89 0.02
C LEU A 207 17.67 2.38 -0.69
N GLN A 208 18.86 2.85 -0.30
CA GLN A 208 20.13 2.40 -0.88
C GLN A 208 20.37 0.90 -0.67
N ALA A 209 20.13 0.41 0.56
CA ALA A 209 20.24 -1.02 0.86
C ALA A 209 19.27 -1.86 0.02
N ALA A 210 18.08 -1.34 -0.27
CA ALA A 210 17.12 -2.00 -1.15
C ALA A 210 17.54 -1.98 -2.62
N VAL A 211 18.07 -0.86 -3.11
CA VAL A 211 18.64 -0.77 -4.46
C VAL A 211 19.74 -1.81 -4.64
N GLU A 212 20.61 -2.00 -3.66
CA GLU A 212 21.72 -2.97 -3.72
C GLU A 212 21.26 -4.43 -3.51
N GLY A 213 20.34 -4.67 -2.58
CA GLY A 213 20.04 -6.00 -2.05
C GLY A 213 18.73 -6.64 -2.47
N LEU A 214 17.74 -5.90 -2.99
CA LEU A 214 16.48 -6.50 -3.43
C LEU A 214 16.70 -7.43 -4.63
N PRO A 215 16.11 -8.62 -4.67
CA PRO A 215 16.18 -9.49 -5.85
C PRO A 215 15.40 -8.90 -7.03
N GLU A 216 15.55 -9.50 -8.22
CA GLU A 216 14.66 -9.24 -9.36
C GLU A 216 13.20 -9.32 -8.89
N GLN A 217 12.41 -8.33 -9.27
CA GLN A 217 10.99 -8.20 -8.91
C GLN A 217 10.70 -7.97 -7.41
N GLY A 218 11.72 -7.78 -6.56
CA GLY A 218 11.54 -7.37 -5.16
C GLY A 218 10.82 -6.01 -5.06
N LEU A 219 10.10 -5.79 -3.96
CA LEU A 219 9.24 -4.62 -3.77
C LEU A 219 9.76 -3.74 -2.64
N PHE A 220 9.94 -2.45 -2.91
CA PHE A 220 10.18 -1.40 -1.93
C PHE A 220 8.94 -0.52 -1.77
N MET A 221 8.42 -0.45 -0.55
CA MET A 221 7.29 0.41 -0.18
C MET A 221 7.80 1.76 0.34
N CYS A 222 7.12 2.84 -0.06
CA CYS A 222 7.44 4.20 0.36
C CYS A 222 6.15 5.03 0.54
N HIS A 223 6.27 6.21 1.13
CA HIS A 223 5.17 7.14 1.44
C HIS A 223 5.54 8.59 1.07
N PRO A 224 5.97 8.88 -0.17
CA PRO A 224 6.26 10.24 -0.60
C PRO A 224 5.00 11.12 -0.54
N GLY A 225 5.17 12.40 -0.24
CA GLY A 225 4.04 13.32 -0.12
C GLY A 225 4.45 14.75 0.21
N HIS A 226 3.63 15.71 -0.21
CA HIS A 226 3.71 17.10 0.26
C HIS A 226 2.76 17.32 1.44
N VAL A 227 3.20 18.05 2.47
CA VAL A 227 2.36 18.31 3.64
C VAL A 227 1.40 19.46 3.36
N ASP A 228 0.13 19.14 3.12
CA ASP A 228 -0.98 20.08 3.06
C ASP A 228 -1.85 20.03 4.33
N GLU A 229 -2.85 20.91 4.39
CA GLU A 229 -3.75 20.98 5.56
C GLU A 229 -4.63 19.73 5.71
N THR A 230 -5.03 19.13 4.58
CA THR A 230 -5.82 17.90 4.56
C THR A 230 -5.03 16.74 5.19
N LEU A 231 -3.74 16.60 4.88
CA LEU A 231 -2.86 15.61 5.48
C LEU A 231 -2.69 15.87 6.98
N ARG A 232 -2.48 17.13 7.40
CA ARG A 232 -2.34 17.48 8.82
C ARG A 232 -3.55 17.05 9.66
N ALA A 233 -4.75 17.11 9.08
CA ALA A 233 -5.98 16.69 9.72
C ALA A 233 -6.19 15.15 9.72
N ARG A 234 -5.50 14.39 8.87
CA ARG A 234 -5.76 12.96 8.64
C ARG A 234 -4.70 12.03 9.21
N ASP A 235 -3.43 12.42 9.15
CA ASP A 235 -2.31 11.52 9.43
C ASP A 235 -1.27 12.17 10.36
N THR A 236 -0.69 11.33 11.21
CA THR A 236 0.44 11.69 12.07
C THR A 236 1.79 11.58 11.36
N MET A 237 1.87 10.75 10.32
CA MET A 237 3.06 10.58 9.47
C MET A 237 3.10 11.69 8.43
N GLN A 238 3.68 12.83 8.80
CA GLN A 238 3.70 14.06 7.98
C GLN A 238 5.10 14.34 7.41
N ALA A 239 6.01 14.93 8.20
CA ALA A 239 7.28 15.48 7.72
C ALA A 239 8.19 14.46 6.98
N VAL A 240 8.12 13.19 7.36
CA VAL A 240 8.86 12.12 6.68
C VAL A 240 8.47 11.96 5.21
N ARG A 241 7.22 12.27 4.83
CA ARG A 241 6.74 12.14 3.45
C ARG A 241 7.51 13.06 2.48
N GLU A 242 7.88 14.26 2.95
CA GLU A 242 8.68 15.20 2.18
C GLU A 242 10.14 14.72 2.04
N VAL A 243 10.68 14.07 3.07
CA VAL A 243 12.01 13.44 3.02
C VAL A 243 12.02 12.29 2.02
N GLU A 244 11.00 11.42 2.05
CA GLU A 244 10.87 10.33 1.09
C GLU A 244 10.73 10.86 -0.35
N PHE A 245 9.87 11.86 -0.55
CA PHE A 245 9.71 12.51 -1.86
C PHE A 245 11.02 13.11 -2.37
N ALA A 246 11.71 13.92 -1.56
CA ALA A 246 12.95 14.58 -1.96
C ALA A 246 14.04 13.57 -2.35
N ALA A 247 14.17 12.48 -1.59
CA ALA A 247 15.12 11.41 -1.90
C ALA A 247 14.78 10.72 -3.23
N LEU A 248 13.52 10.33 -3.44
CA LEU A 248 13.06 9.65 -4.67
C LEU A 248 13.08 10.55 -5.91
N ALA A 249 12.81 11.84 -5.75
CA ALA A 249 12.83 12.81 -6.84
C ALA A 249 14.25 13.20 -7.28
N SER A 250 15.26 12.95 -6.44
CA SER A 250 16.63 13.40 -6.66
C SER A 250 17.33 12.72 -7.85
N ASP A 251 18.23 13.46 -8.51
CA ASP A 251 19.14 12.88 -9.51
C ASP A 251 20.12 11.88 -8.88
N ALA A 252 20.45 12.08 -7.60
CA ALA A 252 21.29 11.17 -6.84
C ALA A 252 20.69 9.75 -6.76
N PHE A 253 19.37 9.65 -6.60
CA PHE A 253 18.67 8.38 -6.66
C PHE A 253 18.70 7.76 -8.07
N GLY A 254 18.48 8.57 -9.12
CA GLY A 254 18.64 8.11 -10.50
C GLY A 254 20.04 7.57 -10.79
N ALA A 255 21.08 8.26 -10.31
CA ALA A 255 22.46 7.84 -10.43
C ALA A 255 22.77 6.58 -9.60
N SER A 256 22.15 6.40 -8.43
CA SER A 256 22.36 5.21 -7.61
C SER A 256 21.82 3.95 -8.28
N LEU A 257 20.65 4.03 -8.92
CA LEU A 257 20.08 2.96 -9.75
C LEU A 257 21.03 2.58 -10.90
N ALA A 258 21.53 3.58 -11.64
CA ALA A 258 22.45 3.36 -12.75
C ALA A 258 23.76 2.69 -12.29
N ARG A 259 24.36 3.16 -11.19
CA ARG A 259 25.58 2.57 -10.61
C ARG A 259 25.37 1.13 -10.16
N ALA A 260 24.20 0.80 -9.61
CA ALA A 260 23.86 -0.54 -9.18
C ALA A 260 23.41 -1.47 -10.33
N ASN A 261 23.32 -0.96 -11.56
CA ASN A 261 22.71 -1.64 -12.71
C ASN A 261 21.29 -2.17 -12.38
N VAL A 262 20.48 -1.29 -11.79
CA VAL A 262 19.08 -1.53 -11.40
C VAL A 262 18.16 -0.62 -12.19
N ALA A 263 17.00 -1.14 -12.59
CA ALA A 263 15.93 -0.37 -13.19
C ALA A 263 14.64 -0.49 -12.37
N ILE A 264 13.82 0.56 -12.42
CA ILE A 264 12.46 0.55 -11.87
C ILE A 264 11.55 -0.12 -12.88
N MET A 265 10.70 -1.05 -12.42
CA MET A 265 9.73 -1.73 -13.27
C MET A 265 8.65 -0.76 -13.76
N ASP A 266 8.13 -0.99 -14.97
CA ASP A 266 6.89 -0.36 -15.42
C ASP A 266 5.68 -1.04 -14.76
N GLY A 267 4.49 -0.45 -14.94
CA GLY A 267 3.26 -0.94 -14.33
C GLY A 267 2.76 -2.30 -14.81
N ARG A 268 3.39 -2.90 -15.83
CA ARG A 268 2.99 -4.17 -16.43
C ARG A 268 3.82 -5.37 -15.95
N GLY A 269 4.80 -5.12 -15.08
CA GLY A 269 5.79 -6.09 -14.64
C GLY A 269 5.46 -6.85 -13.36
#